data_AF-A0A958ZJ36-F1
#
_entry.id   AF-A0A958ZJ36-F1
#
_cell.length_a   1.000
_cell.length_b   1.000
_cell.length_c   1.000
_cell.angle_alpha   90.00
_cell.angle_beta   90.00
_cell.angle_gamma   90.00
#
_symmetry.space_group_name_H-M   'P 1'
#
loop_
_entity.id
_entity.type
_entity.pdbx_description
1 polymer ?
#
loop_
_entity_poly.entity_id
_entity_poly.type
_entity_poly.pdbx_seq_one_letter_code
_entity_poly.pdbx_strand_id
1 'polypeptide(L)'
;MSRFFSFLCIFFLCLSFQGYGQKKDKKQSDDVIESSLKISDLCKREESVEKIKADVTPFKLDKISTQKIHYKSYSQVVEFAVPIYHSTKYKFIINSEGMPTNVDIRLSDKPHKQSSAKILKESSDKHLSYESPEDYSGTRIYVTIKIPADKEYQNDVRNRGCIVIGSGYSDLDF
;
A
#
# COMPACT_ATOMS: atom_id res chain seq x y z
N MET A 1 -52.09 33.28 -12.19
CA MET A 1 -51.50 34.47 -12.86
C MET A 1 -50.00 34.21 -12.98
N SER A 2 -49.53 33.54 -14.05
CA SER A 2 -48.97 34.13 -15.30
C SER A 2 -47.89 35.18 -15.00
N ARG A 3 -46.61 35.03 -15.38
CA ARG A 3 -46.04 34.96 -16.74
C ARG A 3 -44.69 34.20 -16.69
N PHE A 4 -44.42 33.14 -17.47
CA PHE A 4 -44.00 33.11 -18.89
C PHE A 4 -42.88 34.09 -19.25
N PHE A 5 -41.65 33.58 -19.32
CA PHE A 5 -40.61 34.11 -20.22
C PHE A 5 -40.01 32.93 -20.99
N SER A 6 -40.25 32.95 -22.30
CA SER A 6 -39.83 32.01 -23.32
C SER A 6 -38.97 32.80 -24.29
N PHE A 7 -37.72 32.41 -24.49
CA PHE A 7 -36.85 32.81 -25.63
C PHE A 7 -35.63 31.89 -25.56
N LEU A 8 -35.01 31.36 -26.60
CA LEU A 8 -35.36 31.06 -27.99
C LEU A 8 -34.12 30.28 -28.48
N CYS A 9 -34.33 29.20 -29.22
CA CYS A 9 -33.30 28.37 -29.84
C CYS A 9 -32.28 29.19 -30.66
N ILE A 10 -30.99 28.88 -30.54
CA ILE A 10 -30.07 28.90 -31.69
C ILE A 10 -29.22 27.62 -31.67
N PHE A 11 -29.63 26.69 -32.53
CA PHE A 11 -28.83 25.61 -33.08
C PHE A 11 -27.69 26.23 -33.92
N PHE A 12 -26.43 25.89 -33.65
CA PHE A 12 -25.34 26.09 -34.60
C PHE A 12 -24.71 24.73 -34.90
N LEU A 13 -25.06 24.19 -36.06
CA LEU A 13 -24.52 22.98 -36.66
C LEU A 13 -23.28 23.35 -37.51
N CYS A 14 -22.29 22.45 -37.43
CA CYS A 14 -21.30 22.11 -38.45
C CYS A 14 -20.49 23.23 -39.11
N LEU A 15 -19.20 23.28 -38.79
CA LEU A 15 -18.15 23.37 -39.80
C LEU A 15 -16.95 22.50 -39.39
N SER A 16 -16.87 21.33 -40.02
CA SER A 16 -15.72 20.44 -40.04
C SER A 16 -14.62 21.07 -40.89
N PHE A 17 -13.62 21.70 -40.27
CA PHE A 17 -12.39 22.06 -40.98
C PHE A 17 -11.42 20.88 -40.94
N GLN A 18 -11.44 20.10 -42.01
CA GLN A 18 -10.29 19.29 -42.42
C GLN A 18 -9.18 20.24 -42.87
N GLY A 19 -8.22 20.51 -41.98
CA GLY A 19 -6.95 21.14 -42.31
C GLY A 19 -5.86 20.08 -42.39
N TYR A 20 -5.47 19.69 -43.60
CA TYR A 20 -4.19 19.02 -43.86
C TYR A 20 -3.04 19.96 -43.49
N GLY A 21 -2.34 19.66 -42.40
CA GLY A 21 -1.15 20.39 -41.95
C GLY A 21 0.06 19.47 -41.96
N GLN A 22 1.04 19.81 -42.79
CA GLN A 22 2.26 19.05 -43.08
C GLN A 22 3.10 18.70 -41.84
N LYS A 23 3.65 17.49 -41.85
CA LYS A 23 4.83 17.10 -41.07
C LYS A 23 5.93 18.14 -41.23
N LYS A 24 6.36 18.75 -40.13
CA LYS A 24 7.70 19.32 -39.98
C LYS A 24 8.37 18.61 -38.81
N ASP A 25 9.20 17.64 -39.14
CA ASP A 25 10.21 17.11 -38.24
C ASP A 25 11.19 18.25 -37.92
N LYS A 26 10.94 18.96 -36.83
CA LYS A 26 11.91 19.86 -36.23
C LYS A 26 12.55 19.14 -35.07
N LYS A 27 13.68 18.52 -35.37
CA LYS A 27 14.68 18.03 -34.41
C LYS A 27 15.12 19.22 -33.56
N GLN A 28 14.48 19.38 -32.40
CA GLN A 28 14.94 20.27 -31.35
C GLN A 28 15.56 19.39 -30.29
N SER A 29 16.89 19.38 -30.28
CA SER A 29 17.70 18.87 -29.18
C SER A 29 17.49 19.80 -28.00
N ASP A 30 16.44 19.53 -27.23
CA ASP A 30 16.40 19.96 -25.85
C ASP A 30 17.33 18.99 -25.10
N ASP A 31 18.44 19.49 -24.59
CA ASP A 31 19.29 18.79 -23.63
C ASP A 31 18.43 18.42 -22.41
N VAL A 32 17.81 17.25 -22.47
CA VAL A 32 17.26 16.59 -21.29
C VAL A 32 18.47 16.19 -20.48
N ILE A 33 18.71 16.92 -19.38
CA ILE A 33 19.53 16.43 -18.28
C ILE A 33 18.82 15.16 -17.79
N GLU A 34 19.19 14.03 -18.36
CA GLU A 34 18.84 12.71 -17.89
C GLU A 34 19.54 12.53 -16.55
N SER A 35 18.91 13.01 -15.47
CA SER A 35 19.30 12.61 -14.13
C SER A 35 19.04 11.11 -14.05
N SER A 36 20.10 10.32 -14.21
CA SER A 36 20.05 8.86 -14.23
C SER A 36 19.77 8.32 -12.83
N LEU A 37 18.53 8.50 -12.35
CA LEU A 37 18.09 7.98 -11.07
C LEU A 37 18.06 6.46 -11.13
N LYS A 38 18.95 5.81 -10.35
CA LYS A 38 19.02 4.35 -10.28
C LYS A 38 17.93 3.82 -9.36
N ILE A 39 16.96 3.10 -9.92
CA ILE A 39 15.91 2.45 -9.14
C ILE A 39 16.40 1.05 -8.71
N SER A 40 16.36 0.79 -7.41
CA SER A 40 16.67 -0.51 -6.83
C SER A 40 15.40 -1.03 -6.15
N ASP A 41 14.78 -2.08 -6.71
CA ASP A 41 13.56 -2.69 -6.17
C ASP A 41 13.85 -4.11 -5.69
N LEU A 42 13.69 -4.33 -4.38
CA LEU A 42 13.92 -5.61 -3.74
C LEU A 42 12.62 -6.35 -3.40
N CYS A 43 11.48 -5.91 -3.92
CA CYS A 43 10.20 -6.56 -3.64
C CYS A 43 10.16 -8.00 -4.19
N LYS A 44 10.02 -8.98 -3.29
CA LYS A 44 9.89 -10.41 -3.60
C LYS A 44 8.48 -10.92 -3.32
N ARG A 45 7.50 -10.40 -4.06
CA ARG A 45 6.09 -10.67 -3.77
C ARG A 45 5.72 -12.15 -3.86
N GLU A 46 6.12 -12.83 -4.93
CA GLU A 46 5.71 -14.22 -5.20
C GLU A 46 6.23 -15.18 -4.11
N GLU A 47 7.53 -15.12 -3.81
CA GLU A 47 8.16 -15.89 -2.72
C GLU A 47 7.47 -15.60 -1.36
N SER A 48 7.15 -14.34 -1.09
CA SER A 48 6.48 -13.95 0.16
C SER A 48 5.05 -14.49 0.25
N VAL A 49 4.32 -14.51 -0.87
CA VAL A 49 2.95 -15.04 -0.94
C VAL A 49 2.93 -16.54 -0.66
N GLU A 50 3.88 -17.29 -1.20
CA GLU A 50 3.98 -18.74 -0.95
C GLU A 50 4.26 -19.04 0.52
N LYS A 51 5.22 -18.33 1.14
CA LYS A 51 5.49 -18.43 2.57
C LYS A 51 4.24 -18.12 3.41
N ILE A 52 3.57 -17.01 3.12
CA ILE A 52 2.34 -16.62 3.81
C ILE A 52 1.26 -17.70 3.70
N LYS A 53 1.06 -18.30 2.52
CA LYS A 53 0.07 -19.38 2.32
C LYS A 53 0.42 -20.63 3.12
N ALA A 54 1.70 -20.97 3.23
CA ALA A 54 2.13 -22.08 4.08
C ALA A 54 1.87 -21.77 5.57
N ASP A 55 2.28 -20.59 6.01
CA ASP A 55 2.29 -20.20 7.43
C ASP A 55 0.91 -19.86 7.99
N VAL A 56 -0.05 -19.47 7.13
CA VAL A 56 -1.43 -19.18 7.56
C VAL A 56 -2.16 -20.45 7.99
N THR A 57 -1.76 -21.62 7.50
CA THR A 57 -2.32 -22.93 7.89
C THR A 57 -2.23 -23.12 9.42
N PRO A 58 -3.27 -23.65 10.09
CA PRO A 58 -4.52 -24.22 9.57
C PRO A 58 -5.67 -23.23 9.34
N PHE A 59 -5.44 -21.92 9.39
CA PHE A 59 -6.49 -20.92 9.17
C PHE A 59 -6.86 -20.85 7.69
N LYS A 60 -8.14 -20.55 7.39
CA LYS A 60 -8.59 -20.30 6.02
C LYS A 60 -8.06 -18.94 5.58
N LEU A 61 -7.29 -18.94 4.49
CA LEU A 61 -6.76 -17.71 3.92
C LEU A 61 -7.91 -16.78 3.53
N ASP A 62 -7.87 -15.55 4.03
CA ASP A 62 -8.85 -14.50 3.74
C ASP A 62 -8.33 -13.57 2.65
N LYS A 63 -7.21 -12.90 2.96
CA LYS A 63 -6.66 -11.87 2.09
C LYS A 63 -5.15 -11.85 2.14
N ILE A 64 -4.54 -11.58 0.99
CA ILE A 64 -3.14 -11.18 0.90
C ILE A 64 -3.06 -9.78 0.31
N SER A 65 -2.42 -8.88 1.02
CA SER A 65 -2.16 -7.50 0.60
C SER A 65 -0.67 -7.26 0.47
N THR A 66 -0.28 -6.34 -0.42
CA THR A 66 1.11 -5.90 -0.55
C THR A 66 1.16 -4.40 -0.49
N GLN A 67 1.99 -3.89 0.42
CA GLN A 67 2.30 -2.47 0.52
C GLN A 67 3.63 -2.24 -0.16
N LYS A 68 3.62 -1.49 -1.26
CA LYS A 68 4.84 -1.03 -1.94
C LYS A 68 5.40 0.18 -1.20
N ILE A 69 6.66 0.13 -0.84
CA ILE A 69 7.35 1.16 -0.07
C ILE A 69 8.39 1.82 -0.96
N HIS A 70 8.29 3.15 -1.05
CA HIS A 70 9.29 3.99 -1.67
C HIS A 70 10.05 4.68 -0.55
N TYR A 71 11.34 4.37 -0.42
CA TYR A 71 12.15 4.92 0.64
C TYR A 71 12.38 6.42 0.44
N LYS A 72 12.53 7.12 1.55
CA LYS A 72 12.81 8.56 1.60
C LYS A 72 14.08 8.82 2.38
N SER A 73 14.59 10.04 2.26
CA SER A 73 15.73 10.54 3.06
C SER A 73 15.45 10.65 4.56
N TYR A 74 14.21 10.42 5.00
CA TYR A 74 13.79 10.47 6.39
C TYR A 74 13.03 9.19 6.77
N SER A 75 12.96 8.90 8.08
CA SER A 75 12.23 7.75 8.59
C SER A 75 10.72 7.90 8.37
N GLN A 76 10.08 6.83 7.93
CA GLN A 76 8.66 6.82 7.62
C GLN A 76 7.93 5.90 8.60
N VAL A 77 6.73 6.32 9.01
CA VAL A 77 5.80 5.45 9.72
C VAL A 77 4.62 5.23 8.79
N VAL A 78 4.41 3.99 8.39
CA VAL A 78 3.27 3.57 7.57
C VAL A 78 2.36 2.74 8.45
N GLU A 79 1.07 3.08 8.46
CA GLU A 79 0.05 2.38 9.22
C GLU A 79 -1.07 1.95 8.27
N PHE A 80 -1.60 0.77 8.49
CA PHE A 80 -2.83 0.31 7.87
C PHE A 80 -3.63 -0.54 8.86
N ALA A 81 -4.93 -0.51 8.70
CA ALA A 81 -5.87 -1.24 9.54
C ALA A 81 -6.39 -2.47 8.77
N VAL A 82 -6.31 -3.64 9.40
CA VAL A 82 -6.92 -4.86 8.89
C VAL A 82 -8.24 -5.09 9.63
N PRO A 83 -9.38 -5.07 8.93
CA PRO A 83 -10.68 -5.33 9.55
C PRO A 83 -10.77 -6.80 9.97
N ILE A 84 -11.42 -7.04 11.12
CA ILE A 84 -11.71 -8.39 11.62
C ILE A 84 -13.13 -8.46 12.14
N TYR A 85 -13.72 -9.65 12.04
CA TYR A 85 -15.02 -9.95 12.64
C TYR A 85 -14.88 -10.29 14.12
N HIS A 86 -15.91 -9.95 14.90
CA HIS A 86 -15.99 -10.32 16.30
C HIS A 86 -16.03 -11.84 16.46
N SER A 87 -15.54 -12.33 17.61
CA SER A 87 -15.61 -13.74 18.00
C SER A 87 -14.99 -14.72 17.01
N THR A 88 -14.09 -14.24 16.14
CA THR A 88 -13.39 -15.04 15.14
C THR A 88 -11.90 -14.95 15.41
N LYS A 89 -11.19 -16.09 15.47
CA LYS A 89 -9.73 -16.03 15.57
C LYS A 89 -9.15 -15.70 14.20
N TYR A 90 -8.20 -14.79 14.18
CA TYR A 90 -7.44 -14.43 13.00
C TYR A 90 -5.97 -14.78 13.18
N LYS A 91 -5.33 -15.21 12.10
CA LYS A 91 -3.88 -15.32 11.99
C LYS A 91 -3.38 -14.32 10.97
N PHE A 92 -2.40 -13.54 11.37
CA PHE A 92 -1.73 -12.54 10.56
C PHE A 92 -0.29 -12.96 10.33
N ILE A 93 0.11 -13.01 9.07
CA ILE A 93 1.49 -13.24 8.66
C ILE A 93 1.97 -11.99 7.94
N ILE A 94 3.04 -11.37 8.43
CA ILE A 94 3.67 -10.21 7.81
C ILE A 94 5.08 -10.59 7.40
N ASN A 95 5.38 -10.44 6.12
CA ASN A 95 6.68 -10.69 5.53
C ASN A 95 7.26 -9.38 4.98
N SER A 96 8.43 -8.99 5.49
CA SER A 96 9.20 -7.82 5.05
C SER A 96 10.56 -8.20 4.47
N GLU A 97 10.73 -9.42 3.96
CA GLU A 97 11.96 -9.85 3.28
C GLU A 97 12.23 -9.05 1.99
N GLY A 98 11.16 -8.55 1.37
CA GLY A 98 11.23 -7.63 0.22
C GLY A 98 11.63 -6.20 0.57
N MET A 99 12.09 -5.94 1.80
CA MET A 99 12.57 -4.62 2.24
C MET A 99 14.11 -4.54 2.16
N PRO A 100 14.66 -3.46 1.58
CA PRO A 100 16.10 -3.19 1.54
C PRO A 100 16.78 -3.13 2.91
N THR A 101 16.08 -2.63 3.92
CA THR A 101 16.57 -2.54 5.31
C THR A 101 15.64 -3.27 6.26
N ASN A 102 16.13 -3.57 7.46
CA ASN A 102 15.26 -4.02 8.54
C ASN A 102 14.26 -2.91 8.91
N VAL A 103 13.06 -3.31 9.31
CA VAL A 103 11.96 -2.43 9.70
C VAL A 103 11.38 -2.92 11.01
N ASP A 104 10.85 -2.00 11.82
CA ASP A 104 10.13 -2.39 13.04
C ASP A 104 8.64 -2.51 12.72
N ILE A 105 8.08 -3.67 13.01
CA ILE A 105 6.66 -4.00 12.79
C ILE A 105 5.98 -4.08 14.15
N ARG A 106 4.87 -3.35 14.30
CA ARG A 106 4.07 -3.31 15.52
C ARG A 106 2.60 -3.53 15.19
N LEU A 107 1.97 -4.46 15.89
CA LEU A 107 0.52 -4.67 15.86
C LEU A 107 -0.09 -4.05 17.11
N SER A 108 -1.18 -3.31 16.93
CA SER A 108 -1.91 -2.65 18.01
C SER A 108 -3.42 -2.77 17.84
N ASP A 109 -4.14 -2.59 18.94
CA ASP A 109 -5.60 -2.55 18.97
C ASP A 109 -6.21 -1.23 18.46
N LYS A 110 -5.39 -0.18 18.42
CA LYS A 110 -5.75 1.19 18.02
C LYS A 110 -4.67 1.79 17.11
N PRO A 111 -4.99 2.89 16.39
CA PRO A 111 -3.99 3.64 15.63
C PRO A 111 -2.80 4.07 16.51
N HIS A 112 -1.59 4.07 15.95
CA HIS A 112 -0.34 4.35 16.65
C HIS A 112 -0.33 5.73 17.32
N LYS A 113 -1.07 6.70 16.77
CA LYS A 113 -1.15 8.07 17.30
C LYS A 113 -2.03 8.17 18.54
N GLN A 114 -2.80 7.15 18.88
CA GLN A 114 -3.60 7.13 20.09
C GLN A 114 -2.73 6.65 21.26
N SER A 115 -2.59 7.48 22.28
CA SER A 115 -1.77 7.17 23.47
C SER A 115 -2.27 5.96 24.26
N SER A 116 -3.56 5.62 24.13
CA SER A 116 -4.18 4.45 24.77
C SER A 116 -4.08 3.18 23.93
N ALA A 117 -3.30 3.17 22.85
CA ALA A 117 -3.07 1.99 22.03
C ALA A 117 -2.28 0.94 22.82
N LYS A 118 -2.84 -0.27 22.89
CA LYS A 118 -2.18 -1.44 23.44
C LYS A 118 -1.40 -2.14 22.33
N ILE A 119 -0.13 -2.43 22.61
CA ILE A 119 0.70 -3.24 21.73
C ILE A 119 0.26 -4.70 21.87
N LEU A 120 -0.10 -5.32 20.76
CA LEU A 120 -0.47 -6.74 20.67
C LEU A 120 0.75 -7.60 20.35
N LYS A 121 1.62 -7.11 19.46
CA LYS A 121 2.87 -7.77 19.06
C LYS A 121 3.84 -6.73 18.49
N GLU A 122 5.13 -6.94 18.68
CA GLU A 122 6.19 -6.14 18.07
C GLU A 122 7.35 -7.06 17.67
N SER A 123 7.99 -6.78 16.54
CA SER A 123 9.19 -7.48 16.08
C SER A 123 9.94 -6.61 15.06
N SER A 124 11.26 -6.80 14.98
CA SER A 124 12.12 -6.29 13.92
C SER A 124 12.57 -7.39 12.95
N ASP A 125 12.02 -8.60 13.10
CA ASP A 125 12.28 -9.73 12.23
C ASP A 125 11.61 -9.54 10.87
N LYS A 126 12.19 -10.16 9.83
CA LYS A 126 11.64 -10.09 8.47
C LYS A 126 10.33 -10.87 8.29
N HIS A 127 9.94 -11.65 9.30
CA HIS A 127 8.76 -12.48 9.28
C HIS A 127 8.10 -12.44 10.67
N LEU A 128 6.85 -12.01 10.72
CA LEU A 128 6.06 -11.93 11.94
C LEU A 128 4.77 -12.74 11.79
N SER A 129 4.51 -13.62 12.75
CA SER A 129 3.24 -14.32 12.91
C SER A 129 2.53 -13.84 14.17
N TYR A 130 1.23 -13.58 14.06
CA TYR A 130 0.38 -13.17 15.18
C TYR A 130 -1.01 -13.80 15.05
N GLU A 131 -1.48 -14.40 16.14
CA GLU A 131 -2.85 -14.91 16.24
C GLU A 131 -3.64 -14.03 17.20
N SER A 132 -4.84 -13.61 16.80
CA SER A 132 -5.71 -12.81 17.65
C SER A 132 -6.26 -13.67 18.78
N PRO A 133 -6.37 -13.13 20.01
CA PRO A 133 -7.00 -13.87 21.09
C PRO A 133 -8.52 -13.98 20.85
N GLU A 134 -9.15 -15.02 21.42
CA GLU A 134 -10.60 -15.28 21.28
C GLU A 134 -11.46 -14.13 21.81
N ASP A 135 -11.00 -13.47 22.86
CA ASP A 135 -11.67 -12.38 23.56
C ASP A 135 -11.35 -11.00 22.97
N TYR A 136 -10.75 -10.95 21.78
CA TYR A 136 -10.43 -9.68 21.13
C TYR A 136 -11.73 -8.92 20.78
N SER A 137 -11.96 -7.81 21.48
CA SER A 137 -13.18 -7.00 21.34
C SER A 137 -13.12 -5.93 20.24
N GLY A 138 -11.95 -5.72 19.64
CA GLY A 138 -11.78 -4.74 18.57
C GLY A 138 -12.34 -5.21 17.23
N THR A 139 -12.60 -4.27 16.33
CA THR A 139 -13.03 -4.54 14.94
C THR A 139 -11.88 -4.47 13.93
N ARG A 140 -10.69 -4.05 14.37
CA ARG A 140 -9.54 -3.79 13.52
C ARG A 140 -8.25 -4.06 14.27
N ILE A 141 -7.29 -4.67 13.60
CA ILE A 141 -5.90 -4.70 14.04
C ILE A 141 -5.11 -3.71 13.21
N TYR A 142 -4.36 -2.83 13.88
CA TYR A 142 -3.52 -1.84 13.23
C TYR A 142 -2.12 -2.38 13.14
N VAL A 143 -1.56 -2.37 11.93
CA VAL A 143 -0.17 -2.73 11.69
C VAL A 143 0.58 -1.45 11.37
N THR A 144 1.51 -1.10 12.24
CA THR A 144 2.41 0.04 12.09
C THR A 144 3.78 -0.46 11.72
N ILE A 145 4.39 0.16 10.72
CA ILE A 145 5.71 -0.20 10.23
C ILE A 145 6.57 1.05 10.23
N LYS A 146 7.67 0.98 10.98
CA LYS A 146 8.68 2.02 11.03
C LYS A 146 9.81 1.66 10.06
N ILE A 147 9.92 2.46 9.02
CA ILE A 147 10.91 2.32 7.96
C ILE A 147 12.03 3.35 8.22
N PRO A 148 13.29 2.93 8.30
CA PRO A 148 14.40 3.86 8.50
C PRO A 148 14.63 4.75 7.27
N ALA A 149 15.36 5.84 7.47
CA ALA A 149 15.80 6.69 6.37
C ALA A 149 16.76 5.93 5.43
N ASP A 150 16.65 6.19 4.13
CA ASP A 150 17.54 5.63 3.13
C ASP A 150 18.84 6.44 3.03
N LYS A 151 19.95 5.79 3.37
CA LYS A 151 21.29 6.38 3.31
C LYS A 151 21.73 6.64 1.88
N GLU A 152 21.22 5.88 0.91
CA GLU A 152 21.56 6.02 -0.51
C GLU A 152 20.69 7.05 -1.23
N TYR A 153 19.72 7.67 -0.55
CA TYR A 153 18.80 8.63 -1.16
C TYR A 153 19.52 9.86 -1.75
N GLN A 154 20.66 10.27 -1.20
CA GLN A 154 21.43 11.39 -1.76
C GLN A 154 22.36 10.99 -2.90
N ASN A 155 22.53 9.68 -3.15
CA ASN A 155 23.44 9.13 -4.16
C ASN A 155 22.73 8.81 -5.48
N ASP A 156 21.65 9.52 -5.80
CA ASP A 156 20.76 9.27 -6.96
C ASP A 156 20.19 7.84 -7.05
N VAL A 157 20.27 7.07 -5.96
CA VAL A 157 19.62 5.76 -5.83
C VAL A 157 18.26 5.95 -5.17
N ARG A 158 17.25 5.24 -5.70
CA ARG A 158 15.90 5.22 -5.16
C ARG A 158 15.54 3.79 -4.79
N ASN A 159 15.70 3.45 -3.51
CA ASN A 159 15.35 2.14 -3.01
C ASN A 159 13.82 1.98 -2.89
N ARG A 160 13.35 0.81 -3.33
CA ARG A 160 11.97 0.37 -3.24
C ARG A 160 11.95 -1.02 -2.64
N GLY A 161 10.87 -1.31 -1.94
CA GLY A 161 10.62 -2.61 -1.38
C GLY A 161 9.13 -2.85 -1.21
N CYS A 162 8.81 -3.99 -0.64
CA CYS A 162 7.44 -4.27 -0.28
C CYS A 162 7.32 -5.10 0.98
N ILE A 163 6.16 -4.98 1.59
CA ILE A 163 5.73 -5.78 2.72
C ILE A 163 4.47 -6.50 2.30
N VAL A 164 4.48 -7.82 2.44
CA VAL A 164 3.37 -8.69 2.07
C VAL A 164 2.72 -9.19 3.35
N ILE A 165 1.39 -9.15 3.38
CA ILE A 165 0.62 -9.34 4.59
C ILE A 165 -0.52 -10.28 4.25
N GLY A 166 -0.55 -11.42 4.90
CA GLY A 166 -1.65 -12.37 4.87
C GLY A 166 -2.49 -12.28 6.14
N SER A 167 -3.79 -12.40 5.96
CA SER A 167 -4.74 -12.73 7.03
C SER A 167 -5.43 -14.05 6.70
N GLY A 168 -5.71 -14.84 7.73
CA GLY A 168 -6.64 -15.95 7.68
C GLY A 168 -7.52 -15.98 8.93
N TYR A 169 -8.65 -16.67 8.86
CA TYR A 169 -9.57 -16.84 9.98
C TYR A 169 -9.79 -18.32 10.31
N SER A 170 -10.08 -18.61 11.58
CA SER A 170 -10.60 -19.91 11.99
C SER A 170 -12.04 -20.03 11.54
N ASP A 171 -12.48 -21.25 11.22
CA ASP A 171 -13.86 -21.47 10.82
C ASP A 171 -14.87 -20.82 11.78
N LEU A 172 -15.86 -20.16 11.17
CA LEU A 172 -17.00 -19.63 11.89
C LEU A 172 -17.93 -20.81 12.15
N ASP A 173 -18.03 -21.22 13.41
CA ASP A 173 -19.11 -22.10 13.85
C ASP A 173 -20.42 -21.31 13.75
N PHE A 174 -21.12 -21.44 12.62
CA PHE A 174 -22.44 -20.86 12.38
C PHE A 174 -23.55 -21.76 12.94
#